data_AF-A0A2H5VDG3-F1
#
_entry.id   AF-A0A2H5VDG3-F1
#
_cell.length_a   1.000
_cell.length_b   1.000
_cell.length_c   1.000
_cell.angle_alpha   90.00
_cell.angle_beta   90.00
_cell.angle_gamma   90.00
#
_symmetry.space_group_name_H-M   'P 1'
#
loop_
_entity.id
_entity.type
_entity.pdbx_description
1 polymer ?
#
loop_
_entity_poly.entity_id
_entity_poly.type
_entity_poly.pdbx_seq_one_letter_code
_entity_poly.pdbx_strand_id
1 'polypeptide(L)'
;MENKVDNWEKLKRILETMEPDEGVRIDLEDRFIFINKIKGEYPVCICEKVYDEDLKKYLPKEDKEWYSFQKLEELINFLKERVRGNLEAWIY
;
A
#
# COMPACT_ATOMS: atom_id res chain seq x y z
N MET A 1 15.81 3.32 -4.54
CA MET A 1 15.36 2.84 -5.87
C MET A 1 14.04 2.14 -5.61
N GLU A 2 12.90 2.72 -6.01
CA GLU A 2 11.59 2.10 -5.73
C GLU A 2 11.48 0.79 -6.53
N ASN A 3 11.35 -0.34 -5.85
CA ASN A 3 11.20 -1.64 -6.52
C ASN A 3 9.72 -1.88 -6.83
N LYS A 4 9.36 -1.95 -8.13
CA LYS A 4 7.99 -2.27 -8.54
C LYS A 4 7.63 -3.71 -8.15
N VAL A 5 6.43 -3.88 -7.63
CA VAL A 5 5.81 -5.14 -7.25
C VAL A 5 4.51 -5.26 -8.05
N ASP A 6 4.43 -6.31 -8.86
CA ASP A 6 3.38 -6.50 -9.86
C ASP A 6 2.54 -7.76 -9.64
N ASN A 7 2.85 -8.53 -8.59
CA ASN A 7 2.14 -9.76 -8.26
C ASN A 7 2.05 -10.01 -6.75
N TRP A 8 1.00 -10.74 -6.37
CA TRP A 8 0.63 -10.98 -4.97
C TRP A 8 1.65 -11.81 -4.18
N GLU A 9 2.33 -12.77 -4.83
CA GLU A 9 3.32 -13.60 -4.15
C GLU A 9 4.54 -12.76 -3.74
N LYS A 10 5.04 -11.92 -4.66
CA LYS A 10 6.12 -10.99 -4.38
C LYS A 10 5.73 -10.00 -3.29
N LEU A 11 4.52 -9.43 -3.35
CA LEU A 11 4.02 -8.54 -2.30
C LEU A 11 3.97 -9.22 -0.93
N LYS A 12 3.45 -10.45 -0.86
CA LYS A 12 3.38 -11.21 0.39
C LYS A 12 4.76 -11.42 1.00
N ARG A 13 5.75 -11.83 0.19
CA ARG A 13 7.14 -12.00 0.65
C ARG A 13 7.74 -10.70 1.16
N ILE A 14 7.53 -9.59 0.45
CA ILE A 14 8.02 -8.27 0.88
C ILE A 14 7.43 -7.90 2.23
N LEU A 15 6.11 -7.95 2.38
CA LEU A 15 5.45 -7.59 3.64
C LEU A 15 5.91 -8.49 4.81
N GLU A 16 6.15 -9.77 4.55
CA GLU A 16 6.68 -10.71 5.54
C GLU A 16 8.08 -10.32 6.02
N THR A 17 8.96 -9.89 5.11
CA THR A 17 10.35 -9.55 5.43
C THR A 17 10.59 -8.06 5.68
N MET A 18 9.57 -7.22 5.52
CA MET A 18 9.66 -5.76 5.61
C MET A 18 10.23 -5.32 6.97
N GLU A 19 11.17 -4.38 6.95
CA GLU A 19 11.73 -3.74 8.14
C GLU A 19 10.85 -2.58 8.64
N PRO A 20 11.00 -2.12 9.90
CA PRO A 20 10.11 -1.11 10.47
C PRO A 20 10.15 0.28 9.82
N ASP A 21 11.21 0.62 9.11
CA ASP A 21 11.40 1.86 8.36
C ASP A 21 10.96 1.77 6.89
N GLU A 22 10.65 0.56 6.41
CA GLU A 22 10.16 0.33 5.06
C GLU A 22 8.62 0.47 4.98
N GLY A 23 8.13 0.77 3.78
CA GLY A 23 6.72 0.76 3.46
C GLY A 23 6.42 0.28 2.06
N VAL A 24 5.16 -0.13 1.85
CA VAL A 24 4.62 -0.44 0.53
C VAL A 24 3.52 0.54 0.21
N ARG A 25 3.62 1.19 -0.94
CA ARG A 25 2.53 1.94 -1.58
C ARG A 25 1.92 1.08 -2.67
N ILE A 26 0.62 0.87 -2.65
CA ILE A 26 -0.17 0.34 -3.78
C ILE A 26 -0.87 1.53 -4.43
N ASP A 27 -0.74 1.63 -5.75
CA ASP A 27 -1.41 2.62 -6.57
C ASP A 27 -2.62 1.97 -7.22
N LEU A 28 -3.77 2.58 -6.99
CA LEU A 28 -5.02 2.28 -7.66
C LEU A 28 -5.47 3.52 -8.41
N GLU A 29 -6.40 3.36 -9.35
CA GLU A 29 -6.87 4.46 -10.20
C GLU A 29 -7.32 5.70 -9.40
N ASP A 30 -8.05 5.51 -8.31
CA ASP A 30 -8.68 6.58 -7.51
C ASP A 30 -8.04 6.81 -6.14
N ARG A 31 -7.17 5.91 -5.68
CA ARG A 31 -6.66 5.91 -4.31
C ARG A 31 -5.24 5.38 -4.20
N PHE A 32 -4.56 5.75 -3.12
CA PHE A 32 -3.35 5.09 -2.67
C PHE A 32 -3.66 4.22 -1.44
N ILE A 33 -2.96 3.09 -1.34
CA ILE A 33 -2.91 2.30 -0.12
C ILE A 33 -1.46 2.27 0.36
N PHE A 34 -1.21 2.74 1.57
CA PHE A 34 0.11 2.68 2.21
C PHE A 34 0.08 1.62 3.30
N ILE A 35 1.12 0.80 3.36
CA ILE A 35 1.27 -0.29 4.31
C ILE A 35 2.65 -0.15 4.94
N ASN A 36 2.71 -0.12 6.26
CA ASN A 36 3.97 -0.21 7.01
C ASN A 36 3.94 -1.46 7.90
N LYS A 37 5.03 -1.71 8.63
CA LYS A 37 5.11 -2.79 9.61
C LYS A 37 5.71 -2.27 10.90
N ILE A 38 4.90 -2.18 11.95
CA ILE A 38 5.32 -1.59 13.22
C ILE A 38 4.97 -2.55 14.34
N LYS A 39 5.98 -2.99 15.10
CA LYS A 39 5.82 -3.86 16.28
C LYS A 39 5.01 -5.14 16.01
N GLY A 40 5.15 -5.72 14.82
CA GLY A 40 4.45 -6.95 14.40
C GLY A 40 3.04 -6.73 13.87
N GLU A 41 2.58 -5.48 13.76
CA GLU A 41 1.33 -5.12 13.10
C GLU A 41 1.58 -4.50 11.73
N TYR A 42 0.56 -4.55 10.87
CA TYR A 42 0.52 -3.94 9.56
C TYR A 42 -0.50 -2.80 9.55
N PRO A 43 -0.13 -1.58 9.95
CA PRO A 43 -0.96 -0.40 9.75
C PRO A 43 -1.13 -0.13 8.26
N VAL A 44 -2.37 0.15 7.86
CA VAL A 44 -2.76 0.45 6.49
C VAL A 44 -3.48 1.79 6.48
N CYS A 45 -3.03 2.69 5.60
CA CYS A 45 -3.67 3.96 5.32
C CYS A 45 -4.21 3.93 3.89
N ILE A 46 -5.50 4.23 3.71
CA ILE A 46 -6.12 4.41 2.40
C ILE A 46 -6.48 5.88 2.25
N CYS A 47 -6.08 6.50 1.15
CA CYS A 47 -6.45 7.88 0.85
C CYS A 47 -6.78 8.05 -0.62
N GLU A 48 -7.74 8.94 -0.90
CA GLU A 48 -8.06 9.34 -2.26
C GLU A 48 -6.86 10.01 -2.93
N LYS A 49 -6.81 9.91 -4.26
CA LYS A 49 -5.87 10.66 -5.07
C LYS A 49 -6.45 12.01 -5.45
N VAL A 50 -5.63 13.04 -5.35
CA VAL A 50 -5.88 14.34 -5.97
C VAL A 50 -4.77 14.62 -6.97
N TYR A 51 -5.12 15.06 -8.16
CA TYR A 51 -4.12 15.49 -9.13
C TYR A 51 -3.63 16.89 -8.76
N ASP A 52 -2.33 17.03 -8.54
CA ASP A 52 -1.67 18.31 -8.31
C ASP A 52 -1.17 18.84 -9.65
N GLU A 53 -1.77 19.95 -10.12
CA GLU A 53 -1.47 20.56 -11.41
C GLU A 53 -0.05 21.15 -11.47
N ASP A 54 0.44 21.69 -10.35
CA ASP A 54 1.76 22.32 -10.28
C ASP A 54 2.87 21.27 -10.36
N LEU A 55 2.69 20.14 -9.67
CA LEU A 55 3.63 19.03 -9.62
C LEU A 55 3.40 17.99 -10.72
N LYS A 56 2.30 18.11 -11.49
CA LYS A 56 1.87 17.18 -12.55
C LYS A 56 1.87 15.72 -12.11
N LYS A 57 1.38 15.46 -10.90
CA LYS A 57 1.30 14.11 -10.33
C LYS A 57 0.13 13.96 -9.37
N TYR A 58 -0.32 12.73 -9.18
CA TYR A 58 -1.28 12.40 -8.15
C TYR A 58 -0.62 12.41 -6.76
N LEU A 59 -1.29 13.05 -5.82
CA LEU A 59 -0.91 13.14 -4.42
C LEU A 59 -1.99 12.53 -3.53
N PRO A 60 -1.62 12.02 -2.34
CA PRO A 60 -2.59 11.59 -1.34
C PRO A 60 -3.37 12.79 -0.80
N LYS A 61 -4.70 12.72 -0.84
CA LYS A 61 -5.59 13.66 -0.16
C LYS A 61 -5.47 13.52 1.36
N GLU A 62 -5.82 14.57 2.11
CA GLU A 62 -5.71 14.57 3.58
C GLU A 62 -6.67 13.60 4.27
N ASP A 63 -7.80 13.28 3.66
CA ASP A 63 -8.77 12.34 4.21
C ASP A 63 -8.25 10.90 4.12
N LYS A 64 -8.22 10.21 5.25
CA LYS A 64 -7.51 8.95 5.43
C LYS A 64 -8.35 7.96 6.22
N GLU A 65 -8.57 6.80 5.64
CA GLU A 65 -9.07 5.63 6.36
C GLU A 65 -7.89 4.82 6.89
N TRP A 66 -7.95 4.44 8.17
CA TRP A 66 -6.90 3.67 8.83
C TRP A 66 -7.41 2.30 9.25
N TYR A 67 -6.61 1.28 8.97
CA TYR A 67 -6.82 -0.10 9.38
C TYR A 67 -5.52 -0.63 10.00
N SER A 68 -5.59 -1.67 10.83
CA SER A 68 -4.41 -2.38 11.32
C SER A 68 -4.69 -3.88 11.33
N PHE A 69 -3.70 -4.66 10.91
CA PHE A 69 -3.80 -6.13 10.87
C PHE A 69 -2.63 -6.74 11.62
N GLN A 70 -2.90 -7.76 12.43
CA GLN A 70 -1.83 -8.51 13.11
C GLN A 70 -1.36 -9.72 12.29
N LYS A 71 -2.20 -10.21 11.37
CA LYS A 71 -1.86 -11.34 10.51
C LYS A 71 -1.73 -10.90 9.06
N LEU A 72 -0.63 -11.29 8.44
CA LEU A 72 -0.36 -11.02 7.03
C LEU A 72 -1.46 -11.59 6.11
N GLU A 73 -2.01 -12.77 6.43
CA GLU A 73 -3.09 -13.39 5.64
C GLU A 73 -4.36 -12.51 5.60
N GLU A 74 -4.73 -11.92 6.74
CA GLU A 74 -5.90 -11.05 6.86
C GLU A 74 -5.71 -9.76 6.05
N LEU A 75 -4.51 -9.17 6.12
CA LEU A 75 -4.12 -8.05 5.26
C LEU A 75 -4.21 -8.40 3.78
N ILE A 76 -3.64 -9.53 3.35
CA ILE A 76 -3.63 -9.92 1.94
C ILE A 76 -5.05 -10.13 1.41
N ASN A 77 -5.95 -10.74 2.18
CA ASN A 77 -7.35 -10.88 1.79
C ASN A 77 -8.05 -9.52 1.67
N PHE A 78 -7.85 -8.64 2.66
CA PHE A 78 -8.36 -7.27 2.64
C PHE A 78 -7.90 -6.48 1.40
N LEU A 79 -6.64 -6.64 1.00
CA LEU A 79 -6.08 -6.01 -0.19
C LEU A 79 -6.67 -6.60 -1.48
N LYS A 80 -6.78 -7.92 -1.58
CA LYS A 80 -7.34 -8.59 -2.78
C LYS A 80 -8.79 -8.19 -3.08
N GLU A 81 -9.57 -7.87 -2.06
CA GLU A 81 -10.95 -7.37 -2.25
C GLU A 81 -11.01 -5.94 -2.80
N ARG A 82 -9.96 -5.14 -2.57
CA ARG A 82 -9.90 -3.71 -2.92
C ARG A 82 -9.11 -3.42 -4.19
N VAL A 83 -8.02 -4.17 -4.41
CA VAL A 83 -7.19 -4.07 -5.61
C VAL A 83 -7.88 -4.85 -6.73
N ARG A 84 -8.73 -4.15 -7.48
CA ARG A 84 -9.38 -4.70 -8.67
C ARG A 84 -8.43 -4.52 -9.86
N GLY A 85 -7.98 -5.64 -10.44
CA GLY A 85 -7.12 -5.63 -11.62
C GLY A 85 -5.66 -5.97 -11.30
N ASN A 86 -4.73 -5.37 -12.06
CA ASN A 86 -3.30 -5.61 -11.89
C ASN A 86 -2.79 -4.91 -10.63
N LEU A 87 -1.96 -5.62 -9.85
CA LEU A 87 -1.30 -5.03 -8.70
C LEU A 87 -0.20 -4.09 -9.19
N GLU A 88 -0.24 -2.83 -8.78
CA GLU A 88 0.87 -1.90 -8.95
C GLU A 88 1.30 -1.39 -7.59
N ALA A 89 2.46 -1.84 -7.12
CA ALA A 89 2.99 -1.44 -5.83
C ALA A 89 4.48 -1.09 -5.89
N TRP A 90 4.92 -0.25 -4.95
CA TRP A 90 6.29 0.24 -4.81
C TRP A 90 6.72 0.15 -3.36
N ILE A 91 7.95 -0.32 -3.14
CA ILE A 91 8.61 -0.27 -1.84
C ILE A 91 9.30 1.09 -1.70
N TYR A 92 9.15 1.75 -0.55
CA TYR A 92 9.78 3.02 -0.21
C TYR A 92 10.42 2.99 1.18
#